data_AF-M3UMW5-F1
#
_entry.id   AF-M3UMW5-F1
#
_cell.length_a   1.000
_cell.length_b   1.000
_cell.length_c   1.000
_cell.angle_alpha   90.00
_cell.angle_beta   90.00
_cell.angle_gamma   90.00
#
_symmetry.space_group_name_H-M   'P 1'
#
loop_
_entity.id
_entity.type
_entity.pdbx_description
1 polymer ?
#
loop_
_entity_poly.entity_id
_entity_poly.type
_entity_poly.pdbx_seq_one_letter_code
_entity_poly.pdbx_strand_id
1 'polypeptide(L)'
;MRNQVSEARNVSASALASAVNVGAWWFTASMHPAVFVLIVLLLVVAVVVLKTYWNPTARLAAKQDYSPVRAAQRAKVTRHRARATECERIEMEARASDDGVDIPHGHNSGFETLVVDVWNGNDFTLRHRAVGLGWLPFVGKPEHVETPEITRGRLDRTYPLNGDEKHQLAKIRATDGGRIALAAAEVAAHIHRYPVWHSGVFDDVHSRVDLVSEVTSLTNAAIELRDQTRLTDVPAGNVGRDDEIVAVYVQKTELLQSRADALLDRLRALDDLRGVVAQIQQEQNKYDWLDRANTIDDINTAADAVADSLHAVDLRDRARASEAVARIYAAQNKGPWPSYGGDWT
;
A
#
# COMPACT_ATOMS: atom_id res chain seq x y z
N MET A 1 16.40 41.95 -30.01
CA MET A 1 16.54 42.53 -28.64
C MET A 1 17.81 42.09 -27.88
N ARG A 2 18.84 41.48 -28.50
CA ARG A 2 20.13 41.18 -27.83
C ARG A 2 21.23 42.26 -28.04
N ASN A 3 21.11 43.13 -29.04
CA ASN A 3 22.17 44.10 -29.36
C ASN A 3 22.10 45.43 -28.58
N GLN A 4 20.98 45.77 -27.93
CA GLN A 4 20.88 47.02 -27.15
C GLN A 4 21.43 46.89 -25.72
N VAL A 5 21.67 45.68 -25.23
CA VAL A 5 22.18 45.46 -23.86
C VAL A 5 23.71 45.54 -23.81
N SER A 6 24.42 45.33 -24.92
CA SER A 6 25.88 45.47 -24.97
C SER A 6 26.34 46.94 -25.03
N GLU A 7 25.58 47.83 -25.67
CA GLU A 7 25.92 49.26 -25.73
C GLU A 7 25.76 49.96 -24.37
N ALA A 8 24.74 49.61 -23.58
CA ALA A 8 24.53 50.19 -22.26
C ALA A 8 25.63 49.82 -21.23
N ARG A 9 26.27 48.63 -21.37
CA ARG A 9 27.37 48.21 -20.48
C ARG A 9 28.69 48.92 -20.76
N ASN A 10 28.93 49.34 -22.01
CA ASN A 10 30.17 50.02 -22.38
C ASN A 10 30.18 51.50 -21.98
N VAL A 11 29.00 52.16 -21.92
CA VAL A 11 28.88 53.56 -21.50
C VAL A 11 29.05 53.73 -19.98
N SER A 12 28.65 52.74 -19.17
CA SER A 12 28.83 52.83 -17.70
C SER A 12 30.27 52.58 -17.25
N ALA A 13 31.05 51.80 -17.99
CA ALA A 13 32.44 51.51 -17.65
C ALA A 13 33.38 52.69 -17.92
N SER A 14 33.15 53.46 -18.99
CA SER A 14 33.97 54.64 -19.30
C SER A 14 33.68 55.83 -18.37
N ALA A 15 32.42 56.03 -17.96
CA ALA A 15 32.04 57.10 -17.03
C ALA A 15 32.58 56.87 -15.60
N LEU A 16 32.66 55.61 -15.15
CA LEU A 16 33.25 55.28 -13.84
C LEU A 16 34.78 55.41 -13.84
N ALA A 17 35.45 55.12 -14.96
CA ALA A 17 36.89 55.32 -15.08
C ALA A 17 37.31 56.81 -15.06
N SER A 18 36.47 57.71 -15.60
CA SER A 18 36.73 59.15 -15.57
C SER A 18 36.44 59.80 -14.20
N ALA A 19 35.48 59.28 -13.43
CA ALA A 19 35.14 59.84 -12.12
C ALA A 19 36.18 59.53 -11.03
N VAL A 20 36.89 58.40 -11.13
CA VAL A 20 37.93 58.01 -10.15
C VAL A 20 39.20 58.86 -10.30
N ASN A 21 39.46 59.45 -11.47
CA ASN A 21 40.70 60.19 -11.72
C ASN A 21 40.66 61.67 -11.30
N VAL A 22 39.46 62.26 -11.12
CA VAL A 22 39.33 63.70 -10.78
C VAL A 22 39.24 63.95 -9.27
N GLY A 23 38.88 62.94 -8.46
CA GLY A 23 38.75 63.09 -7.00
C GLY A 23 40.02 62.78 -6.19
N ALA A 24 41.04 62.15 -6.78
CA ALA A 24 42.19 61.63 -6.04
C ALA A 24 43.25 62.69 -5.65
N TRP A 25 43.19 63.89 -6.22
CA TRP A 25 44.24 64.91 -6.05
C TRP A 25 44.01 65.92 -4.91
N TRP A 26 42.85 65.94 -4.27
CA TRP A 26 42.54 66.93 -3.21
C TRP A 26 42.48 66.37 -1.79
N PHE A 27 42.67 65.07 -1.58
CA PHE A 27 42.46 64.43 -0.28
C PHE A 27 43.71 63.84 0.39
N THR A 28 44.92 64.14 -0.10
CA THR A 28 46.17 63.55 0.41
C THR A 28 46.92 64.39 1.45
N ALA A 29 46.43 65.56 1.85
CA ALA A 29 47.23 66.47 2.68
C ALA A 29 47.09 66.31 4.21
N SER A 30 46.13 65.55 4.75
CA SER A 30 45.93 65.53 6.23
C SER A 30 45.22 64.31 6.81
N MET A 31 45.01 63.23 6.06
CA MET A 31 44.34 62.04 6.58
C MET A 31 45.37 60.98 7.02
N HIS A 32 45.31 60.60 8.30
CA HIS A 32 46.17 59.55 8.86
C HIS A 32 45.90 58.22 8.12
N PRO A 33 46.92 57.45 7.70
CA PRO A 33 46.78 56.27 6.84
C PRO A 33 45.81 55.21 7.40
N ALA A 34 45.72 55.09 8.72
CA ALA A 34 44.76 54.21 9.40
C ALA A 34 43.29 54.56 9.12
N VAL A 35 42.97 55.86 9.02
CA VAL A 35 41.60 56.33 8.77
C VAL A 35 41.20 56.05 7.32
N PHE A 36 42.15 56.21 6.39
CA PHE A 36 41.92 55.89 4.98
C PHE A 36 41.62 54.40 4.79
N VAL A 37 42.40 53.52 5.43
CA VAL A 37 42.17 52.07 5.39
C VAL A 37 40.79 51.72 5.95
N LEU A 38 40.39 52.30 7.09
CA LEU A 38 39.08 52.06 7.69
C LEU A 38 37.93 52.45 6.75
N ILE A 39 38.03 53.62 6.10
CA ILE A 39 37.00 54.11 5.17
C ILE A 39 36.88 53.20 3.94
N VAL A 40 38.02 52.79 3.38
CA VAL A 40 38.02 51.85 2.24
C VAL A 40 37.41 50.51 2.65
N LEU A 41 37.72 50.01 3.85
CA LEU A 41 37.19 48.75 4.36
C LEU A 41 35.68 48.83 4.59
N LEU A 42 35.18 49.94 5.16
CA LEU A 42 33.76 50.21 5.31
C LEU A 42 33.04 50.33 3.97
N LEU A 43 33.64 50.97 2.97
CA LEU A 43 33.08 51.06 1.62
C LEU A 43 33.03 49.70 0.92
N VAL A 44 34.08 48.87 1.06
CA VAL A 44 34.10 47.51 0.52
C VAL A 44 33.02 46.65 1.18
N VAL A 45 32.90 46.71 2.51
CA VAL A 45 31.84 46.00 3.24
C VAL A 45 30.46 46.52 2.82
N ALA A 46 30.27 47.83 2.70
CA ALA A 46 29.00 48.41 2.25
C ALA A 46 28.65 47.94 0.83
N VAL A 47 29.60 47.92 -0.11
CA VAL A 47 29.38 47.44 -1.48
C VAL A 47 29.10 45.93 -1.50
N VAL A 48 29.80 45.14 -0.70
CA VAL A 48 29.54 43.69 -0.60
C VAL A 48 28.16 43.44 -0.02
N VAL A 49 27.79 44.12 1.08
CA VAL A 49 26.46 44.01 1.69
C VAL A 49 25.37 44.48 0.72
N LEU A 50 25.55 45.61 0.04
CA LEU A 50 24.59 46.12 -0.95
C LEU A 50 24.47 45.15 -2.13
N LYS A 51 25.55 44.55 -2.62
CA LYS A 51 25.52 43.58 -3.73
C LYS A 51 24.90 42.24 -3.32
N THR A 52 25.03 41.87 -2.04
CA THR A 52 24.48 40.62 -1.49
C THR A 52 22.99 40.77 -1.15
N TYR A 53 22.57 41.90 -0.58
CA TYR A 53 21.17 42.17 -0.21
C TYR A 53 20.33 42.79 -1.34
N TRP A 54 20.98 43.43 -2.30
CA TRP A 54 20.33 44.18 -3.38
C TRP A 54 20.73 43.60 -4.74
N ASN A 55 20.66 42.28 -4.86
CA ASN A 55 20.68 41.63 -6.16
C ASN A 55 19.22 41.56 -6.67
N PRO A 56 18.76 42.50 -7.53
CA PRO A 56 17.38 42.53 -8.00
C PRO A 56 16.99 41.25 -8.75
N THR A 57 17.97 40.55 -9.33
CA THR A 57 17.78 39.23 -9.95
C THR A 57 17.44 38.15 -8.92
N ALA A 58 17.98 38.20 -7.69
CA ALA A 58 17.61 37.27 -6.63
C ALA A 58 16.22 37.57 -6.06
N ARG A 59 15.80 38.84 -5.98
CA ARG A 59 14.42 39.21 -5.61
C ARG A 59 13.40 38.93 -6.70
N LEU A 60 13.77 39.09 -7.98
CA LEU A 60 12.93 38.70 -9.12
C LEU A 60 12.86 37.18 -9.27
N ALA A 61 13.96 36.45 -9.01
CA ALA A 61 13.98 35.00 -8.94
C ALA A 61 13.16 34.48 -7.75
N ALA A 62 13.26 35.12 -6.58
CA ALA A 62 12.44 34.79 -5.41
C ALA A 62 10.94 35.10 -5.65
N LYS A 63 10.60 36.18 -6.38
CA LYS A 63 9.22 36.41 -6.82
C LYS A 63 8.77 35.45 -7.93
N GLN A 64 9.67 35.00 -8.80
CA GLN A 64 9.40 33.95 -9.80
C GLN A 64 9.24 32.56 -9.19
N ASP A 65 9.79 32.32 -8.00
CA ASP A 65 9.65 31.06 -7.26
C ASP A 65 8.30 30.90 -6.55
N TYR A 66 7.50 31.97 -6.44
CA TYR A 66 6.15 31.96 -5.91
C TYR A 66 5.08 32.10 -7.01
N SER A 67 5.24 31.40 -8.13
CA SER A 67 4.09 31.19 -9.02
C SER A 67 3.08 30.27 -8.30
N PRO A 68 1.81 30.69 -8.13
CA PRO A 68 0.79 29.87 -7.46
C PRO A 68 0.61 28.49 -8.14
N VAL A 69 0.91 28.38 -9.43
CA VAL A 69 0.97 27.11 -10.17
C VAL A 69 2.02 26.17 -9.59
N ARG A 70 3.25 26.65 -9.32
CA ARG A 70 4.32 25.82 -8.72
C ARG A 70 3.98 25.40 -7.31
N ALA A 71 3.34 26.28 -6.52
CA ALA A 71 2.88 25.95 -5.18
C ALA A 71 1.81 24.83 -5.22
N ALA A 72 0.82 24.95 -6.11
CA ALA A 72 -0.21 23.93 -6.33
C ALA A 72 0.39 22.59 -6.80
N GLN A 73 1.36 22.62 -7.71
CA GLN A 73 2.08 21.42 -8.16
C GLN A 73 2.86 20.75 -7.02
N ARG A 74 3.59 21.51 -6.21
CA ARG A 74 4.31 20.98 -5.04
C ARG A 74 3.33 20.34 -4.06
N ALA A 75 2.22 21.01 -3.75
CA ALA A 75 1.18 20.48 -2.88
C ALA A 75 0.60 19.17 -3.43
N LYS A 76 0.30 19.12 -4.74
CA LYS A 76 -0.17 17.91 -5.43
C LYS A 76 0.81 16.75 -5.28
N VAL A 77 2.11 16.97 -5.49
CA VAL A 77 3.14 15.93 -5.33
C VAL A 77 3.25 15.45 -3.88
N THR A 78 3.24 16.37 -2.91
CA THR A 78 3.30 16.03 -1.49
C THR A 78 2.09 15.20 -1.06
N ARG A 79 0.88 15.60 -1.46
CA ARG A 79 -0.35 14.84 -1.15
C ARG A 79 -0.38 13.49 -1.86
N HIS A 80 0.06 13.42 -3.12
CA HIS A 80 0.19 12.15 -3.85
C HIS A 80 1.06 11.15 -3.09
N ARG A 81 2.23 11.58 -2.60
CA ARG A 81 3.13 10.74 -1.80
C ARG A 81 2.46 10.29 -0.49
N ALA A 82 1.83 11.21 0.23
CA ALA A 82 1.14 10.89 1.49
C ALA A 82 0.03 9.85 1.28
N ARG A 83 -0.79 10.01 0.24
CA ARG A 83 -1.84 9.02 -0.11
C ARG A 83 -1.25 7.68 -0.52
N ALA A 84 -0.17 7.68 -1.30
CA ALA A 84 0.51 6.45 -1.70
C ALA A 84 1.04 5.68 -0.48
N THR A 85 1.68 6.36 0.47
CA THR A 85 2.14 5.77 1.73
C THR A 85 0.98 5.23 2.56
N GLU A 86 -0.13 5.95 2.63
CA GLU A 86 -1.31 5.49 3.37
C GLU A 86 -1.97 4.25 2.74
N CYS A 87 -2.10 4.22 1.40
CA CYS A 87 -2.61 3.03 0.71
C CYS A 87 -1.71 1.81 0.97
N GLU A 88 -0.39 2.00 0.89
CA GLU A 88 0.58 0.94 1.18
C GLU A 88 0.50 0.46 2.63
N ARG A 89 0.32 1.38 3.59
CA ARG A 89 0.09 1.03 5.00
C ARG A 89 -1.16 0.15 5.17
N ILE A 90 -2.30 0.58 4.61
CA ILE A 90 -3.56 -0.16 4.70
C ILE A 90 -3.45 -1.55 4.04
N GLU A 91 -2.83 -1.62 2.86
CA GLU A 91 -2.57 -2.91 2.19
C GLU A 91 -1.69 -3.85 3.03
N MET A 92 -0.62 -3.33 3.64
CA MET A 92 0.26 -4.12 4.50
C MET A 92 -0.47 -4.63 5.74
N GLU A 93 -1.27 -3.78 6.40
CA GLU A 93 -2.05 -4.17 7.58
C GLU A 93 -3.13 -5.20 7.24
N ALA A 94 -3.78 -5.06 6.08
CA ALA A 94 -4.73 -6.05 5.60
C ALA A 94 -4.05 -7.41 5.36
N ARG A 95 -2.90 -7.43 4.69
CA ARG A 95 -2.12 -8.67 4.47
C ARG A 95 -1.57 -9.28 5.75
N ALA A 96 -1.16 -8.47 6.71
CA ALA A 96 -0.64 -8.95 7.99
C ALA A 96 -1.73 -9.61 8.87
N SER A 97 -3.00 -9.29 8.62
CA SER A 97 -4.14 -9.89 9.34
C SER A 97 -4.61 -11.25 8.78
N ASP A 98 -3.96 -11.75 7.72
CA ASP A 98 -4.35 -13.00 7.06
C ASP A 98 -3.64 -14.20 7.70
N ASP A 99 -4.40 -15.13 8.29
CA ASP A 99 -3.93 -16.35 8.96
C ASP A 99 -3.49 -17.46 7.96
N GLY A 100 -2.97 -17.09 6.78
CA GLY A 100 -2.19 -18.01 5.93
C GLY A 100 -2.74 -18.35 4.55
N VAL A 101 -3.62 -17.53 3.94
CA VAL A 101 -3.94 -17.68 2.51
C VAL A 101 -2.90 -16.94 1.67
N ASP A 102 -1.77 -17.60 1.42
CA ASP A 102 -0.71 -17.06 0.56
C ASP A 102 -1.20 -17.01 -0.90
N ILE A 103 -1.44 -15.82 -1.43
CA ILE A 103 -1.82 -15.64 -2.84
C ILE A 103 -0.57 -15.96 -3.69
N PRO A 104 -0.61 -16.96 -4.58
CA PRO A 104 0.56 -17.34 -5.35
C PRO A 104 1.10 -16.16 -6.15
N HIS A 105 2.42 -15.99 -6.17
CA HIS A 105 3.06 -14.90 -6.92
C HIS A 105 2.51 -14.81 -8.36
N GLY A 106 2.14 -13.59 -8.77
CA GLY A 106 1.57 -13.32 -10.08
C GLY A 106 0.07 -13.56 -10.23
N HIS A 107 -0.63 -13.94 -9.15
CA HIS A 107 -2.08 -14.00 -9.10
C HIS A 107 -2.64 -12.79 -8.34
N ASN A 108 -3.87 -12.43 -8.65
CA ASN A 108 -4.59 -11.32 -8.03
C ASN A 108 -5.90 -11.85 -7.43
N SER A 109 -6.38 -11.23 -6.36
CA SER A 109 -7.66 -11.61 -5.75
C SER A 109 -8.84 -11.32 -6.69
N GLY A 110 -10.00 -11.92 -6.43
CA GLY A 110 -11.21 -11.63 -7.19
C GLY A 110 -11.59 -10.14 -7.18
N PHE A 111 -11.40 -9.45 -6.05
CA PHE A 111 -11.67 -8.02 -5.95
C PHE A 111 -10.63 -7.16 -6.69
N GLU A 112 -9.35 -7.49 -6.63
CA GLU A 112 -8.33 -6.77 -7.43
C GLU A 112 -8.62 -6.92 -8.93
N THR A 113 -9.05 -8.12 -9.32
CA THR A 113 -9.43 -8.43 -10.68
C THR A 113 -10.69 -7.67 -11.12
N LEU A 114 -11.68 -7.54 -10.22
CA LEU A 114 -12.86 -6.68 -10.41
C LEU A 114 -12.44 -5.22 -10.72
N VAL A 115 -11.48 -4.66 -9.97
CA VAL A 115 -10.96 -3.31 -10.24
C VAL A 115 -10.37 -3.22 -11.64
N VAL A 116 -9.54 -4.20 -12.04
CA VAL A 116 -8.95 -4.25 -13.38
C VAL A 116 -10.02 -4.32 -14.47
N ASP A 117 -11.04 -5.16 -14.30
CA ASP A 117 -12.11 -5.30 -15.27
C ASP A 117 -12.96 -4.02 -15.38
N VAL A 118 -13.42 -3.47 -14.26
CA VAL A 118 -14.20 -2.21 -14.22
C VAL A 118 -13.39 -1.05 -14.81
N TRP A 119 -12.10 -0.96 -14.49
CA TRP A 119 -11.21 0.08 -15.02
C TRP A 119 -11.08 0.06 -16.54
N ASN A 120 -11.17 -1.13 -17.13
CA ASN A 120 -11.09 -1.33 -18.57
C ASN A 120 -12.48 -1.31 -19.25
N GLY A 121 -13.56 -1.12 -18.50
CA GLY A 121 -14.93 -1.16 -19.02
C GLY A 121 -15.43 -2.58 -19.30
N ASN A 122 -14.78 -3.59 -18.73
CA ASN A 122 -15.22 -4.98 -18.82
C ASN A 122 -16.24 -5.28 -17.72
N ASP A 123 -17.16 -6.20 -18.02
CA ASP A 123 -18.08 -6.74 -17.04
C ASP A 123 -17.43 -7.90 -16.31
N PHE A 124 -17.06 -7.70 -15.03
CA PHE A 124 -16.45 -8.72 -14.18
C PHE A 124 -17.33 -9.98 -14.05
N THR A 125 -18.65 -9.86 -14.21
CA THR A 125 -19.53 -11.03 -14.16
C THR A 125 -19.17 -12.01 -15.28
N LEU A 126 -18.83 -11.51 -16.47
CA LEU A 126 -18.46 -12.34 -17.62
C LEU A 126 -17.12 -13.06 -17.46
N ARG A 127 -16.35 -12.80 -16.41
CA ARG A 127 -15.04 -13.43 -16.19
C ARG A 127 -15.19 -14.94 -15.97
N HIS A 128 -14.35 -15.69 -16.68
CA HIS A 128 -14.48 -17.14 -16.79
C HIS A 128 -14.30 -17.88 -15.45
N ARG A 129 -15.14 -18.91 -15.26
CA ARG A 129 -15.29 -19.65 -13.99
C ARG A 129 -14.72 -21.07 -13.98
N ALA A 130 -14.29 -21.68 -15.09
CA ALA A 130 -13.72 -23.04 -15.05
C ALA A 130 -12.20 -23.04 -14.80
N VAL A 131 -11.69 -24.11 -14.18
CA VAL A 131 -10.25 -24.38 -14.07
C VAL A 131 -9.87 -25.13 -15.36
N GLY A 132 -8.95 -24.59 -16.17
CA GLY A 132 -8.48 -25.25 -17.40
C GLY A 132 -8.77 -24.56 -18.74
N LEU A 133 -9.63 -23.52 -18.76
CA LEU A 133 -9.80 -22.63 -19.93
C LEU A 133 -9.21 -21.23 -19.65
N GLY A 134 -8.13 -21.15 -18.86
CA GLY A 134 -7.51 -19.87 -18.48
C GLY A 134 -6.99 -19.01 -19.65
N TRP A 135 -7.01 -19.55 -20.88
CA TRP A 135 -6.73 -18.80 -22.11
C TRP A 135 -7.94 -17.98 -22.62
N LEU A 136 -9.16 -18.26 -22.14
CA LEU A 136 -10.39 -17.48 -22.39
C LEU A 136 -10.76 -16.68 -21.12
N PRO A 137 -10.42 -15.39 -21.04
CA PRO A 137 -10.68 -14.60 -19.84
C PRO A 137 -12.19 -14.34 -19.62
N PHE A 138 -13.01 -14.32 -20.67
CA PHE A 138 -14.45 -14.00 -20.60
C PHE A 138 -15.31 -15.02 -21.36
N VAL A 139 -16.52 -15.30 -20.84
CA VAL A 139 -17.53 -16.17 -21.48
C VAL A 139 -18.81 -15.36 -21.73
N GLY A 140 -19.34 -15.44 -22.95
CA GLY A 140 -20.57 -14.75 -23.34
C GLY A 140 -21.86 -15.44 -22.89
N LYS A 141 -22.99 -14.74 -23.00
CA LYS A 141 -24.34 -15.33 -22.85
C LYS A 141 -24.60 -16.34 -23.99
N PRO A 142 -25.31 -17.47 -23.75
CA PRO A 142 -26.36 -17.68 -22.75
C PRO A 142 -25.93 -18.38 -21.44
N GLU A 143 -24.66 -18.68 -21.25
CA GLU A 143 -24.18 -19.56 -20.15
C GLU A 143 -24.12 -18.92 -18.75
N HIS A 144 -24.68 -17.71 -18.57
CA HIS A 144 -24.42 -16.88 -17.40
C HIS A 144 -25.69 -16.36 -16.73
N VAL A 145 -26.20 -17.12 -15.76
CA VAL A 145 -27.08 -16.59 -14.69
C VAL A 145 -26.17 -16.21 -13.51
N GLU A 146 -26.32 -14.99 -12.98
CA GLU A 146 -25.60 -14.56 -11.79
C GLU A 146 -26.44 -14.90 -10.56
N THR A 147 -25.88 -15.71 -9.65
CA THR A 147 -26.44 -16.01 -8.33
C THR A 147 -25.44 -15.64 -7.25
N PRO A 148 -25.85 -15.43 -5.98
CA PRO A 148 -24.94 -15.09 -4.90
C PRO A 148 -23.78 -16.08 -4.72
N GLU A 149 -24.04 -17.38 -4.91
CA GLU A 149 -23.04 -18.45 -4.81
C GLU A 149 -22.01 -18.36 -5.93
N ILE A 150 -22.48 -18.02 -7.13
CA ILE A 150 -21.64 -17.81 -8.30
C ILE A 150 -20.76 -16.57 -8.12
N THR A 151 -21.32 -15.47 -7.62
CA THR A 151 -20.58 -14.25 -7.32
C THR A 151 -19.49 -14.54 -6.29
N ARG A 152 -19.84 -15.22 -5.20
CA ARG A 152 -18.89 -15.65 -4.15
C ARG A 152 -17.77 -16.52 -4.73
N GLY A 153 -18.12 -17.57 -5.48
CA GLY A 153 -17.14 -18.44 -6.11
C GLY A 153 -16.21 -17.72 -7.11
N ARG A 154 -16.65 -16.61 -7.71
CA ARG A 154 -15.80 -15.75 -8.54
C ARG A 154 -14.85 -14.90 -7.70
N LEU A 155 -15.30 -14.39 -6.55
CA LEU A 155 -14.52 -13.56 -5.64
C LEU A 155 -13.47 -14.34 -4.84
N ASP A 156 -13.78 -15.59 -4.46
CA ASP A 156 -12.88 -16.51 -3.75
C ASP A 156 -11.66 -16.95 -4.57
N ARG A 157 -11.70 -16.70 -5.88
CA ARG A 157 -10.66 -17.13 -6.81
C ARG A 157 -9.49 -16.17 -6.88
N THR A 158 -8.35 -16.76 -7.22
CA THR A 158 -7.18 -16.03 -7.66
C THR A 158 -7.06 -16.10 -9.18
N TYR A 159 -6.79 -14.96 -9.82
CA TYR A 159 -6.71 -14.85 -11.27
C TYR A 159 -5.27 -14.57 -11.71
N PRO A 160 -4.71 -15.36 -12.63
CA PRO A 160 -3.49 -14.97 -13.31
C PRO A 160 -3.83 -13.83 -14.29
N LEU A 161 -3.10 -12.72 -14.21
CA LEU A 161 -3.24 -11.64 -15.18
C LEU A 161 -2.39 -11.92 -16.42
N ASN A 162 -2.97 -11.72 -17.60
CA ASN A 162 -2.24 -11.75 -18.87
C ASN A 162 -1.34 -10.51 -19.04
N GLY A 163 -0.57 -10.46 -20.13
CA GLY A 163 0.38 -9.36 -20.38
C GLY A 163 -0.29 -7.97 -20.44
N ASP A 164 -1.44 -7.88 -21.10
CA ASP A 164 -2.19 -6.63 -21.26
C ASP A 164 -2.80 -6.20 -19.91
N GLU A 165 -3.38 -7.12 -19.16
CA GLU A 165 -3.93 -6.86 -17.83
C GLU A 165 -2.86 -6.41 -16.84
N LYS A 166 -1.67 -7.01 -16.87
CA LYS A 166 -0.51 -6.55 -16.07
C LYS A 166 -0.11 -5.13 -16.44
N HIS A 167 -0.11 -4.80 -17.73
CA HIS A 167 0.18 -3.45 -18.20
C HIS A 167 -0.90 -2.44 -17.77
N GLN A 168 -2.18 -2.84 -17.79
CA GLN A 168 -3.26 -2.02 -17.27
C GLN A 168 -3.17 -1.83 -15.76
N LEU A 169 -2.88 -2.89 -14.99
CA LEU A 169 -2.66 -2.81 -13.55
C LEU A 169 -1.55 -1.81 -13.20
N ALA A 170 -0.45 -1.80 -13.97
CA ALA A 170 0.62 -0.82 -13.80
C ALA A 170 0.13 0.62 -14.05
N LYS A 171 -0.76 0.85 -15.03
CA LYS A 171 -1.39 2.16 -15.27
C LYS A 171 -2.34 2.56 -14.14
N ILE A 172 -3.10 1.63 -13.58
CA ILE A 172 -3.98 1.86 -12.44
C ILE A 172 -3.13 2.35 -11.25
N ARG A 173 -2.07 1.61 -10.91
CA ARG A 173 -1.12 1.93 -9.83
C ARG A 173 -0.38 3.26 -10.02
N ALA A 174 -0.30 3.79 -11.24
CA ALA A 174 0.34 5.09 -11.49
C ALA A 174 -0.53 6.28 -11.06
N THR A 175 -1.82 6.08 -10.77
CA THR A 175 -2.77 7.16 -10.43
C THR A 175 -3.16 7.12 -8.96
N ASP A 176 -3.47 8.29 -8.36
CA ASP A 176 -3.98 8.38 -6.99
C ASP A 176 -5.24 7.53 -6.79
N GLY A 177 -6.28 7.79 -7.61
CA GLY A 177 -7.54 7.06 -7.51
C GLY A 177 -7.38 5.55 -7.75
N GLY A 178 -6.51 5.16 -8.69
CA GLY A 178 -6.27 3.74 -8.97
C GLY A 178 -5.59 3.00 -7.82
N ARG A 179 -4.65 3.63 -7.11
CA ARG A 179 -4.06 3.05 -5.89
C ARG A 179 -5.12 2.87 -4.80
N ILE A 180 -5.96 3.88 -4.58
CA ILE A 180 -7.05 3.82 -3.60
C ILE A 180 -8.02 2.68 -3.94
N ALA A 181 -8.42 2.54 -5.21
CA ALA A 181 -9.31 1.47 -5.65
C ALA A 181 -8.70 0.07 -5.45
N LEU A 182 -7.40 -0.10 -5.74
CA LEU A 182 -6.69 -1.36 -5.52
C LEU A 182 -6.56 -1.70 -4.03
N ALA A 183 -6.20 -0.72 -3.19
CA ALA A 183 -6.16 -0.93 -1.74
C ALA A 183 -7.55 -1.28 -1.19
N ALA A 184 -8.62 -0.64 -1.69
CA ALA A 184 -9.99 -0.97 -1.31
C ALA A 184 -10.38 -2.40 -1.71
N ALA A 185 -9.94 -2.84 -2.88
CA ALA A 185 -10.13 -4.22 -3.32
C ALA A 185 -9.41 -5.24 -2.43
N GLU A 186 -8.19 -4.92 -2.00
CA GLU A 186 -7.46 -5.74 -1.04
C GLU A 186 -8.21 -5.84 0.29
N VAL A 187 -8.61 -4.69 0.86
CA VAL A 187 -9.41 -4.66 2.11
C VAL A 187 -10.72 -5.44 1.96
N ALA A 188 -11.44 -5.27 0.86
CA ALA A 188 -12.67 -6.00 0.57
C ALA A 188 -12.43 -7.52 0.45
N ALA A 189 -11.33 -7.93 -0.17
CA ALA A 189 -10.94 -9.34 -0.24
C ALA A 189 -10.71 -9.94 1.16
N HIS A 190 -10.09 -9.18 2.06
CA HIS A 190 -9.89 -9.61 3.45
C HIS A 190 -11.21 -9.69 4.23
N ILE A 191 -12.08 -8.68 4.13
CA ILE A 191 -13.42 -8.74 4.74
C ILE A 191 -14.19 -9.96 4.24
N HIS A 192 -14.14 -10.21 2.93
CA HIS A 192 -14.85 -11.33 2.30
C HIS A 192 -14.39 -12.69 2.82
N ARG A 193 -13.11 -12.84 3.15
CA ARG A 193 -12.53 -14.11 3.63
C ARG A 193 -12.96 -14.47 5.05
N TYR A 194 -13.34 -13.51 5.89
CA TYR A 194 -13.76 -13.81 7.26
C TYR A 194 -15.06 -14.63 7.26
N PRO A 195 -15.09 -15.84 7.83
CA PRO A 195 -16.31 -16.65 7.90
C PRO A 195 -17.50 -15.91 8.52
N VAL A 196 -17.25 -15.10 9.57
CA VAL A 196 -18.29 -14.33 10.24
C VAL A 196 -18.94 -13.29 9.34
N TRP A 197 -18.23 -12.80 8.31
CA TRP A 197 -18.82 -11.90 7.31
C TRP A 197 -19.99 -12.57 6.60
N HIS A 198 -19.98 -13.88 6.39
CA HIS A 198 -21.07 -14.61 5.75
C HIS A 198 -22.18 -15.06 6.72
N SER A 199 -22.00 -14.85 8.02
CA SER A 199 -23.05 -15.11 9.02
C SER A 199 -24.17 -14.07 8.93
N GLY A 200 -25.36 -14.37 9.46
CA GLY A 200 -26.49 -13.43 9.49
C GLY A 200 -26.29 -12.22 10.42
N VAL A 201 -25.23 -12.19 11.24
CA VAL A 201 -25.01 -11.17 12.29
C VAL A 201 -25.02 -9.75 11.71
N PHE A 202 -24.38 -9.54 10.56
CA PHE A 202 -24.32 -8.22 9.91
C PHE A 202 -25.63 -7.83 9.20
N ASP A 203 -26.47 -8.81 8.85
CA ASP A 203 -27.80 -8.55 8.27
C ASP A 203 -28.79 -8.13 9.35
N ASP A 204 -28.75 -8.78 10.51
CA ASP A 204 -29.66 -8.52 11.63
C ASP A 204 -29.52 -7.07 12.14
N VAL A 205 -28.30 -6.53 12.15
CA VAL A 205 -28.03 -5.14 12.55
C VAL A 205 -27.95 -4.16 11.38
N HIS A 206 -28.33 -4.58 10.17
CA HIS A 206 -28.35 -3.76 8.94
C HIS A 206 -27.01 -3.06 8.63
N SER A 207 -25.87 -3.70 8.95
CA SER A 207 -24.53 -3.13 8.77
C SER A 207 -23.76 -3.75 7.62
N ARG A 208 -24.29 -4.80 6.95
CA ARG A 208 -23.64 -5.43 5.80
C ARG A 208 -23.57 -4.47 4.62
N VAL A 209 -22.35 -4.09 4.26
CA VAL A 209 -22.03 -3.35 3.03
C VAL A 209 -21.89 -4.33 1.86
N ASP A 210 -22.46 -4.00 0.70
CA ASP A 210 -22.16 -4.72 -0.54
C ASP A 210 -20.75 -4.34 -1.01
N LEU A 211 -19.77 -5.19 -0.69
CA LEU A 211 -18.35 -4.98 -1.04
C LEU A 211 -18.12 -4.88 -2.55
N VAL A 212 -18.88 -5.60 -3.36
CA VAL A 212 -18.73 -5.56 -4.83
C VAL A 212 -19.19 -4.21 -5.36
N SER A 213 -20.36 -3.77 -4.92
CA SER A 213 -20.89 -2.44 -5.27
C SER A 213 -19.98 -1.32 -4.78
N GLU A 214 -19.44 -1.44 -3.56
CA GLU A 214 -18.54 -0.47 -2.95
C GLU A 214 -17.22 -0.32 -3.73
N VAL A 215 -16.54 -1.43 -4.02
CA VAL A 215 -15.29 -1.44 -4.80
C VAL A 215 -15.54 -0.97 -6.24
N THR A 216 -16.65 -1.37 -6.86
CA THR A 216 -17.04 -0.89 -8.20
C THR A 216 -17.28 0.63 -8.20
N SER A 217 -17.98 1.14 -7.19
CA SER A 217 -18.25 2.57 -7.01
C SER A 217 -16.95 3.38 -6.83
N LEU A 218 -16.05 2.92 -5.97
CA LEU A 218 -14.72 3.52 -5.79
C LEU A 218 -13.90 3.52 -7.07
N THR A 219 -13.93 2.41 -7.81
CA THR A 219 -13.21 2.28 -9.09
C THR A 219 -13.75 3.26 -10.12
N ASN A 220 -15.06 3.37 -10.28
CA ASN A 220 -15.69 4.34 -11.18
C ASN A 220 -15.34 5.79 -10.80
N ALA A 221 -15.37 6.11 -9.50
CA ALA A 221 -14.98 7.44 -9.04
C ALA A 221 -13.49 7.74 -9.29
N ALA A 222 -12.63 6.73 -9.21
CA ALA A 222 -11.21 6.83 -9.53
C ALA A 222 -10.95 7.03 -11.03
N ILE A 223 -11.71 6.34 -11.90
CA ILE A 223 -11.68 6.54 -13.36
C ILE A 223 -12.06 7.99 -13.69
N GLU A 224 -13.16 8.48 -13.12
CA GLU A 224 -13.63 9.84 -13.35
C GLU A 224 -12.60 10.88 -12.87
N LEU A 225 -12.00 10.66 -11.68
CA LEU A 225 -10.94 11.52 -11.15
C LEU A 225 -9.70 11.55 -12.08
N ARG A 226 -9.30 10.39 -12.62
CA ARG A 226 -8.20 10.30 -13.59
C ARG A 226 -8.51 11.11 -14.83
N ASP A 227 -9.72 10.96 -15.39
CA ASP A 227 -10.11 11.61 -16.63
C ASP A 227 -10.22 13.13 -16.43
N GLN A 228 -10.77 13.59 -15.30
CA GLN A 228 -10.77 15.01 -14.94
C GLN A 228 -9.36 15.57 -14.72
N THR A 229 -8.46 14.78 -14.11
CA THR A 229 -7.07 15.20 -13.92
C THR A 229 -6.35 15.38 -15.26
N ARG A 230 -6.63 14.54 -16.26
CA ARG A 230 -6.08 14.69 -17.62
C ARG A 230 -6.57 15.94 -18.34
N LEU A 231 -7.77 16.43 -18.01
CA LEU A 231 -8.30 17.68 -18.55
C LEU A 231 -7.69 18.92 -17.89
N THR A 232 -6.97 18.75 -16.77
CA THR A 232 -6.42 19.85 -15.95
C THR A 232 -4.90 19.91 -16.06
N ASP A 233 -4.39 19.99 -17.29
CA ASP A 233 -2.97 20.14 -17.56
C ASP A 233 -2.46 21.53 -17.14
N VAL A 234 -1.16 21.59 -16.86
CA VAL A 234 -0.50 22.81 -16.41
C VAL A 234 -0.56 23.86 -17.53
N PRO A 235 -1.14 25.05 -17.29
CA PRO A 235 -1.15 26.12 -18.28
C PRO A 235 0.28 26.48 -18.69
N ALA A 236 0.55 26.45 -20.00
CA ALA A 236 1.87 26.72 -20.55
C ALA A 236 1.87 27.96 -21.48
N GLY A 237 3.06 28.48 -21.78
CA GLY A 237 3.22 29.60 -22.71
C GLY A 237 2.54 30.88 -22.23
N ASN A 238 1.85 31.58 -23.15
CA ASN A 238 1.18 32.84 -22.84
C ASN A 238 -0.05 32.65 -21.95
N VAL A 239 -0.73 31.49 -22.07
CA VAL A 239 -1.90 31.11 -21.27
C VAL A 239 -1.52 30.96 -19.78
N GLY A 240 -0.33 30.43 -19.50
CA GLY A 240 0.19 30.32 -18.13
C GLY A 240 0.65 31.63 -17.49
N ARG A 241 0.54 32.77 -18.19
CA ARG A 241 0.79 34.11 -17.66
C ARG A 241 -0.50 34.89 -17.40
N ASP A 242 -1.63 34.33 -17.80
CA ASP A 242 -2.95 34.91 -17.55
C ASP A 242 -3.38 34.57 -16.12
N ASP A 243 -3.55 35.60 -15.30
CA ASP A 243 -3.86 35.46 -13.87
C ASP A 243 -5.22 34.77 -13.64
N GLU A 244 -6.20 34.97 -14.53
CA GLU A 244 -7.52 34.34 -14.43
C GLU A 244 -7.40 32.84 -14.70
N ILE A 245 -6.68 32.46 -15.76
CA ILE A 245 -6.48 31.05 -16.12
C ILE A 245 -5.66 30.33 -15.05
N VAL A 246 -4.64 30.98 -14.51
CA VAL A 246 -3.84 30.45 -13.40
C VAL A 246 -4.70 30.25 -12.14
N ALA A 247 -5.57 31.21 -11.80
CA ALA A 247 -6.47 31.08 -10.66
C ALA A 247 -7.45 29.91 -10.83
N VAL A 248 -8.05 29.75 -12.01
CA VAL A 248 -8.94 28.61 -12.33
C VAL A 248 -8.17 27.29 -12.23
N TYR A 249 -6.96 27.20 -12.78
CA TYR A 249 -6.13 25.99 -12.68
C TYR A 249 -5.87 25.59 -11.23
N VAL A 250 -5.48 26.55 -10.37
CA VAL A 250 -5.21 26.29 -8.95
C VAL A 250 -6.47 25.79 -8.27
N GLN A 251 -7.61 26.49 -8.44
CA GLN A 251 -8.89 26.11 -7.86
C GLN A 251 -9.32 24.69 -8.28
N LYS A 252 -9.24 24.37 -9.58
CA LYS A 252 -9.60 23.04 -10.09
C LYS A 252 -8.65 21.96 -9.59
N THR A 253 -7.35 22.25 -9.52
CA THR A 253 -6.37 21.31 -8.96
C THR A 253 -6.68 21.01 -7.50
N GLU A 254 -6.97 22.04 -6.69
CA GLU A 254 -7.35 21.87 -5.28
C GLU A 254 -8.62 21.04 -5.12
N LEU A 255 -9.65 21.30 -5.94
CA LEU A 255 -10.89 20.52 -5.94
C LEU A 255 -10.64 19.04 -6.24
N LEU A 256 -9.80 18.74 -7.25
CA LEU A 256 -9.44 17.36 -7.60
C LEU A 256 -8.61 16.69 -6.49
N GLN A 257 -7.75 17.43 -5.80
CA GLN A 257 -7.02 16.91 -4.65
C GLN A 257 -7.97 16.59 -3.49
N SER A 258 -8.92 17.48 -3.16
CA SER A 258 -9.94 17.21 -2.15
C SER A 258 -10.82 16.01 -2.50
N ARG A 259 -11.14 15.82 -3.79
CA ARG A 259 -11.85 14.62 -4.25
C ARG A 259 -11.02 13.35 -4.05
N ALA A 260 -9.72 13.39 -4.33
CA ALA A 260 -8.83 12.25 -4.06
C ALA A 260 -8.73 11.95 -2.56
N ASP A 261 -8.68 12.98 -1.72
CA ASP A 261 -8.64 12.84 -0.26
C ASP A 261 -9.95 12.21 0.26
N ALA A 262 -11.12 12.60 -0.29
CA ALA A 262 -12.41 11.98 0.06
C ALA A 262 -12.51 10.49 -0.34
N LEU A 263 -11.88 10.08 -1.46
CA LEU A 263 -11.79 8.66 -1.82
C LEU A 263 -10.90 7.89 -0.84
N LEU A 264 -9.82 8.51 -0.35
CA LEU A 264 -8.96 7.91 0.67
C LEU A 264 -9.71 7.76 2.01
N ASP A 265 -10.52 8.73 2.41
CA ASP A 265 -11.33 8.63 3.62
C ASP A 265 -12.38 7.50 3.51
N ARG A 266 -12.95 7.28 2.32
CA ARG A 266 -13.84 6.13 2.06
C ARG A 266 -13.10 4.79 2.15
N LEU A 267 -11.85 4.72 1.68
CA LEU A 267 -10.97 3.56 1.90
C LEU A 267 -10.70 3.32 3.39
N ARG A 268 -10.42 4.37 4.16
CA ARG A 268 -10.21 4.26 5.62
C ARG A 268 -11.44 3.71 6.34
N ALA A 269 -12.63 4.18 5.98
CA ALA A 269 -13.88 3.67 6.54
C ALA A 269 -14.09 2.17 6.22
N LEU A 270 -13.68 1.72 5.02
CA LEU A 270 -13.70 0.30 4.66
C LEU A 270 -12.66 -0.50 5.48
N ASP A 271 -11.50 0.07 5.76
CA ASP A 271 -10.47 -0.52 6.62
C ASP A 271 -10.91 -0.61 8.10
N ASP A 272 -11.62 0.41 8.61
CA ASP A 272 -12.25 0.38 9.93
C ASP A 272 -13.27 -0.77 10.02
N LEU A 273 -14.10 -0.95 8.98
CA LEU A 273 -15.02 -2.08 8.89
C LEU A 273 -14.27 -3.42 8.92
N ARG A 274 -13.15 -3.55 8.20
CA ARG A 274 -12.28 -4.74 8.28
C ARG A 274 -11.83 -4.99 9.71
N GLY A 275 -11.39 -3.96 10.43
CA GLY A 275 -11.01 -4.08 11.84
C GLY A 275 -12.13 -4.62 12.73
N VAL A 276 -13.36 -4.12 12.56
CA VAL A 276 -14.54 -4.62 13.30
C VAL A 276 -14.85 -6.08 12.95
N VAL A 277 -14.86 -6.44 11.67
CA VAL A 277 -15.13 -7.82 11.23
C VAL A 277 -14.07 -8.79 11.78
N ALA A 278 -12.79 -8.39 11.76
CA ALA A 278 -11.68 -9.18 12.31
C ALA A 278 -11.83 -9.39 13.82
N GLN A 279 -12.20 -8.35 14.56
CA GLN A 279 -12.45 -8.46 16.00
C GLN A 279 -13.60 -9.44 16.30
N ILE A 280 -14.72 -9.31 15.58
CA ILE A 280 -15.86 -10.21 15.75
C ILE A 280 -15.46 -11.65 15.41
N GLN A 281 -14.66 -11.87 14.35
CA GLN A 281 -14.14 -13.19 14.03
C GLN A 281 -13.27 -13.76 15.17
N GLN A 282 -12.43 -12.94 15.79
CA GLN A 282 -11.61 -13.35 16.92
C GLN A 282 -12.45 -13.74 18.13
N GLU A 283 -13.51 -12.97 18.42
CA GLU A 283 -14.46 -13.28 19.49
C GLU A 283 -15.21 -14.59 19.20
N GLN A 284 -15.68 -14.79 17.96
CA GLN A 284 -16.31 -16.04 17.54
C GLN A 284 -15.36 -17.23 17.67
N ASN A 285 -14.12 -17.10 17.20
CA ASN A 285 -13.10 -18.14 17.33
C ASN A 285 -12.86 -18.54 18.79
N LYS A 286 -12.86 -17.55 19.70
CA LYS A 286 -12.74 -17.77 21.14
C LYS A 286 -13.96 -18.52 21.69
N TYR A 287 -15.18 -18.13 21.31
CA TYR A 287 -16.40 -18.83 21.74
C TYR A 287 -16.44 -20.27 21.22
N ASP A 288 -16.12 -20.49 19.94
CA ASP A 288 -16.08 -21.83 19.34
C ASP A 288 -15.02 -22.72 20.02
N TRP A 289 -13.89 -22.13 20.42
CA TRP A 289 -12.88 -22.86 21.18
C TRP A 289 -13.35 -23.21 22.59
N LEU A 290 -14.00 -22.27 23.29
CA LEU A 290 -14.55 -22.51 24.63
C LEU A 290 -15.67 -23.55 24.59
N ASP A 291 -16.54 -23.53 23.59
CA ASP A 291 -17.60 -24.51 23.40
C ASP A 291 -17.02 -25.91 23.21
N ARG A 292 -16.03 -26.06 22.30
CA ARG A 292 -15.29 -27.33 22.13
C ARG A 292 -14.59 -27.76 23.42
N ALA A 293 -13.95 -26.84 24.15
CA ALA A 293 -13.29 -27.18 25.40
C ALA A 293 -14.29 -27.63 26.49
N ASN A 294 -15.45 -27.01 26.58
CA ASN A 294 -16.51 -27.37 27.54
C ASN A 294 -17.16 -28.73 27.22
N THR A 295 -17.04 -29.25 26.00
CA THR A 295 -17.46 -30.63 25.70
C THR A 295 -16.54 -31.69 26.32
N ILE A 296 -15.33 -31.31 26.75
CA ILE A 296 -14.45 -32.17 27.53
C ILE A 296 -15.00 -32.21 28.96
N ASP A 297 -15.67 -33.30 29.30
CA ASP A 297 -16.11 -33.52 30.67
C ASP A 297 -14.88 -33.84 31.54
N ASP A 298 -14.46 -32.86 32.34
CA ASP A 298 -13.30 -32.97 33.22
C ASP A 298 -13.36 -34.18 34.15
N ILE A 299 -14.56 -34.57 34.61
CA ILE A 299 -14.74 -35.69 35.55
C ILE A 299 -14.56 -37.01 34.84
N ASN A 300 -15.18 -37.18 33.67
CA ASN A 300 -15.04 -38.40 32.88
C ASN A 300 -13.62 -38.53 32.33
N THR A 301 -13.01 -37.43 31.88
CA THR A 301 -11.62 -37.42 31.41
C THR A 301 -10.63 -37.79 32.53
N ALA A 302 -10.86 -37.32 33.76
CA ALA A 302 -10.06 -37.71 34.92
C ALA A 302 -10.27 -39.20 35.30
N ALA A 303 -11.51 -39.70 35.23
CA ALA A 303 -11.82 -41.10 35.48
C ALA A 303 -11.16 -42.02 34.44
N ASP A 304 -11.22 -41.66 33.16
CA ASP A 304 -10.57 -42.38 32.06
C ASP A 304 -9.05 -42.38 32.22
N ALA A 305 -8.44 -41.25 32.58
CA ALA A 305 -7.00 -41.18 32.85
C ALA A 305 -6.56 -42.10 34.01
N VAL A 306 -7.39 -42.24 35.05
CA VAL A 306 -7.15 -43.19 36.15
C VAL A 306 -7.32 -44.64 35.67
N ALA A 307 -8.36 -44.92 34.88
CA ALA A 307 -8.61 -46.24 34.32
C ALA A 307 -7.45 -46.69 33.39
N ASP A 308 -6.97 -45.80 32.53
CA ASP A 308 -5.81 -46.03 31.67
C ASP A 308 -4.53 -46.28 32.47
N SER A 309 -4.31 -45.53 33.55
CA SER A 309 -3.18 -45.74 34.46
C SER A 309 -3.23 -47.13 35.11
N LEU A 310 -4.41 -47.55 35.59
CA LEU A 310 -4.61 -48.89 36.16
C LEU A 310 -4.42 -49.98 35.11
N HIS A 311 -4.92 -49.78 33.90
CA HIS A 311 -4.74 -50.73 32.80
C HIS A 311 -3.26 -50.89 32.41
N ALA A 312 -2.50 -49.79 32.38
CA ALA A 312 -1.06 -49.82 32.14
C ALA A 312 -0.30 -50.59 33.24
N VAL A 313 -0.75 -50.52 34.50
CA VAL A 313 -0.18 -51.32 35.60
C VAL A 313 -0.47 -52.81 35.40
N ASP A 314 -1.73 -53.18 35.11
CA ASP A 314 -2.11 -54.58 34.83
C ASP A 314 -1.32 -55.16 33.64
N LEU A 315 -1.15 -54.40 32.55
CA LEU A 315 -0.33 -54.82 31.41
C LEU A 315 1.13 -55.07 31.80
N ARG A 316 1.73 -54.22 32.64
CA ARG A 316 3.10 -54.42 33.15
C ARG A 316 3.21 -55.68 34.01
N ASP A 317 2.23 -55.93 34.86
CA ASP A 317 2.24 -57.11 35.74
C ASP A 317 2.02 -58.39 34.93
N ARG A 318 1.14 -58.39 33.93
CA ARG A 318 1.00 -59.51 32.98
C ARG A 318 2.26 -59.75 32.16
N ALA A 319 2.95 -58.70 31.73
CA ALA A 319 4.21 -58.83 31.03
C ALA A 319 5.29 -59.48 31.92
N ARG A 320 5.41 -59.05 33.18
CA ARG A 320 6.32 -59.66 34.17
C ARG A 320 5.97 -61.12 34.46
N ALA A 321 4.70 -61.43 34.62
CA ALA A 321 4.23 -62.79 34.84
C ALA A 321 4.55 -63.69 33.63
N SER A 322 4.32 -63.18 32.42
CA SER A 322 4.64 -63.88 31.17
C SER A 322 6.14 -64.11 31.02
N GLU A 323 6.97 -63.13 31.38
CA GLU A 323 8.43 -63.29 31.40
C GLU A 323 8.86 -64.38 32.39
N ALA A 324 8.29 -64.42 33.59
CA ALA A 324 8.59 -65.45 34.58
C ALA A 324 8.24 -66.85 34.07
N VAL A 325 7.07 -67.02 33.44
CA VAL A 325 6.66 -68.29 32.81
C VAL A 325 7.60 -68.67 31.67
N ALA A 326 7.95 -67.72 30.79
CA ALA A 326 8.88 -67.96 29.70
C ALA A 326 10.27 -68.39 30.19
N ARG A 327 10.76 -67.79 31.30
CA ARG A 327 12.02 -68.20 31.94
C ARG A 327 11.96 -69.61 32.51
N ILE A 328 10.84 -70.00 33.15
CA ILE A 328 10.64 -71.38 33.65
C ILE A 328 10.62 -72.36 32.49
N TYR A 329 9.87 -72.06 31.43
CA TYR A 329 9.80 -72.91 30.24
C TYR A 329 11.18 -73.05 29.56
N ALA A 330 11.93 -71.96 29.44
CA ALA A 330 13.30 -71.99 28.93
C ALA A 330 14.25 -72.80 29.83
N ALA A 331 14.07 -72.78 31.15
CA ALA A 331 14.87 -73.57 32.09
C ALA A 331 14.51 -75.07 32.05
N GLN A 332 13.23 -75.42 31.89
CA GLN A 332 12.77 -76.81 31.75
C GLN A 332 13.18 -77.41 30.40
N ASN A 333 13.20 -76.59 29.33
CA ASN A 333 13.66 -77.01 28.01
C ASN A 333 15.18 -76.90 27.80
N LYS A 334 15.95 -76.58 28.85
CA LYS A 334 17.39 -76.90 28.94
C LYS A 334 17.61 -78.37 29.32
N GLY A 335 16.90 -79.30 28.67
CA GLY A 335 17.43 -80.65 28.50
C GLY A 335 18.78 -80.55 27.76
N PRO A 336 19.70 -81.52 27.93
CA PRO A 336 21.00 -81.45 27.28
C PRO A 336 20.75 -81.26 25.78
N TRP A 337 21.28 -80.18 25.21
CA TRP A 337 21.41 -80.08 23.77
C TRP A 337 21.97 -81.41 23.28
N PRO A 338 21.36 -82.08 22.28
CA PRO A 338 22.02 -83.21 21.66
C PRO A 338 23.38 -82.70 21.21
N SER A 339 24.44 -83.22 21.82
CA SER A 339 25.78 -83.02 21.30
C SER A 339 25.78 -83.65 19.92
N TYR A 340 25.55 -82.84 18.89
CA TYR A 340 25.90 -83.18 17.52
C TYR A 340 27.43 -83.19 17.44
N GLY A 341 28.03 -84.24 18.01
CA GLY A 341 29.39 -84.67 17.74
C GLY A 341 29.30 -85.98 16.98
N GLY A 342 29.75 -86.00 15.73
CA GLY A 342 29.84 -87.23 14.95
C GLY A 342 29.78 -87.01 13.45
N ASP A 343 30.92 -86.62 12.89
CA ASP A 343 31.42 -86.92 11.54
C ASP A 343 30.50 -86.79 10.32
N TRP A 344 30.71 -85.68 9.59
CA TRP A 344 30.63 -85.71 8.13
C TRP A 344 32.07 -85.72 7.60
N THR A 345 32.54 -86.92 7.26
CA THR A 345 33.62 -87.12 6.27
C THR A 345 33.02 -87.22 4.88
#